data_AF-A0A0F2T7I0-F1
#
_entry.id   AF-A0A0F2T7I0-F1
#
_cell.length_a   1.000
_cell.length_b   1.000
_cell.length_c   1.000
_cell.angle_alpha   90.00
_cell.angle_beta   90.00
_cell.angle_gamma   90.00
#
_symmetry.space_group_name_H-M   'P 1'
#
loop_
_entity.id
_entity.type
_entity.pdbx_description
1 polymer ?
#
loop_
_entity_poly.entity_id
_entity_poly.type
_entity_poly.pdbx_seq_one_letter_code
_entity_poly.pdbx_strand_id
1 'polypeptide(L)'
;MPQPALSLARLSEALGLPEQSLLALVANCDTAPDPTLVALTVEEAARRLGVGRTTMYGLVSSGEVPSVMIGRLRRIPAQALSDYIADRASATVALVA
;
A
#
# COMPACT_ATOMS: atom_id res chain seq x y z
N MET A 1 -11.46 -19.87 -16.91
CA MET A 1 -10.94 -18.56 -17.34
C MET A 1 -9.58 -18.81 -17.98
N PRO A 2 -9.39 -18.63 -19.30
CA PRO A 2 -8.05 -18.71 -19.88
C PRO A 2 -7.24 -17.55 -19.31
N GLN A 3 -6.16 -17.84 -18.59
CA GLN A 3 -5.19 -16.81 -18.30
C GLN A 3 -4.56 -16.40 -19.62
N PRO A 4 -4.62 -15.13 -20.05
CA PRO A 4 -3.66 -14.66 -21.03
C PRO A 4 -2.32 -14.70 -20.31
N ALA A 5 -1.54 -15.77 -20.52
CA ALA A 5 -0.14 -15.77 -20.19
C ALA A 5 0.51 -14.75 -21.16
N LEU A 6 0.46 -13.48 -20.78
CA LEU A 6 1.20 -12.41 -21.46
C LEU A 6 2.67 -12.81 -21.40
N SER A 7 3.22 -13.27 -22.53
CA SER A 7 4.63 -13.59 -22.63
C SER A 7 5.43 -12.28 -22.61
N LEU A 8 6.60 -12.32 -21.97
CA LEU A 8 7.51 -11.17 -21.92
C LEU A 8 7.81 -10.63 -23.32
N ALA A 9 8.00 -11.53 -24.30
CA ALA A 9 8.21 -11.21 -25.71
C ALA A 9 7.07 -10.38 -26.33
N ARG A 10 5.81 -10.70 -26.04
CA ARG A 10 4.66 -9.92 -26.55
C ARG A 10 4.60 -8.53 -25.92
N LEU A 11 4.97 -8.44 -24.64
CA LEU A 11 4.99 -7.18 -23.90
C LEU A 11 6.11 -6.25 -24.41
N SER A 12 7.29 -6.82 -24.67
CA SER A 12 8.43 -6.08 -25.23
C SER A 12 8.14 -5.55 -26.63
N GLU A 13 7.55 -6.39 -27.48
CA GLU A 13 7.12 -6.01 -28.83
C GLU A 13 6.08 -4.88 -28.81
N ALA A 14 5.03 -5.02 -27.99
CA ALA A 14 3.97 -4.02 -27.89
C ALA A 14 4.45 -2.66 -27.35
N LEU A 15 5.41 -2.66 -26.42
CA LEU A 15 5.98 -1.45 -25.84
C LEU A 15 7.14 -0.88 -26.67
N GLY A 16 7.62 -1.58 -27.69
CA GLY A 16 8.77 -1.16 -28.51
C GLY A 16 10.09 -1.14 -27.73
N LEU A 17 10.20 -1.93 -26.66
CA LEU A 17 11.38 -2.01 -25.79
C LEU A 17 12.01 -3.39 -25.92
N PRO A 18 13.34 -3.53 -25.80
CA PRO A 18 13.96 -4.85 -25.74
C PRO A 18 13.63 -5.55 -24.41
N GLU A 19 13.48 -6.88 -24.43
CA GLU A 19 13.11 -7.69 -23.24
C GLU A 19 14.02 -7.41 -22.04
N GLN A 20 15.33 -7.26 -22.28
CA GLN A 20 16.32 -6.94 -21.24
C GLN A 20 16.04 -5.63 -20.50
N SER A 21 15.52 -4.60 -21.20
CA SER A 21 15.15 -3.33 -20.58
C SER A 21 13.90 -3.47 -19.72
N LEU A 22 12.97 -4.32 -20.16
CA LEU A 22 11.76 -4.67 -19.41
C LEU A 22 12.10 -5.44 -18.14
N LEU A 23 13.00 -6.43 -18.22
CA LEU A 23 13.53 -7.15 -17.06
C LEU A 23 14.24 -6.22 -16.09
N ALA A 24 15.04 -5.27 -16.58
CA ALA A 24 15.70 -4.27 -15.74
C ALA A 24 14.68 -3.36 -15.04
N LEU A 25 13.63 -2.91 -15.73
CA LEU A 25 12.55 -2.10 -15.14
C LEU A 25 11.80 -2.86 -14.04
N VAL A 26 11.49 -4.14 -14.25
CA VAL A 26 10.84 -4.99 -13.24
C VAL A 26 11.79 -5.32 -12.10
N ALA A 27 13.06 -5.61 -12.36
CA ALA A 27 14.05 -5.84 -11.29
C ALA A 27 14.25 -4.58 -10.43
N ASN A 28 14.08 -3.39 -11.02
CA ASN A 28 14.13 -2.11 -10.34
C ASN A 28 12.76 -1.66 -9.80
N CYS A 29 11.71 -2.49 -9.88
CA CYS A 29 10.40 -2.17 -9.32
C CYS A 29 10.41 -2.39 -7.79
N ASP A 30 10.98 -1.42 -7.09
CA ASP A 30 11.26 -1.51 -5.65
C ASP A 30 10.00 -1.29 -4.76
N THR A 31 8.78 -1.61 -5.23
CA THR A 31 7.59 -1.00 -4.60
C THR A 31 6.24 -1.69 -4.77
N ALA A 32 6.18 -3.02 -4.85
CA ALA A 32 4.90 -3.67 -4.56
C ALA A 32 4.76 -3.79 -3.03
N PRO A 33 3.84 -3.06 -2.36
CA PRO A 33 3.62 -3.24 -0.94
C PRO A 33 3.16 -4.68 -0.71
N ASP A 34 3.97 -5.48 -0.01
CA ASP A 34 3.62 -6.88 0.29
C ASP A 34 2.36 -6.89 1.16
N PRO A 35 1.20 -7.36 0.63
CA PRO A 35 -0.06 -7.34 1.36
C PRO A 35 -0.02 -8.24 2.60
N THR A 36 0.92 -9.18 2.68
CA THR A 36 1.05 -10.19 3.74
C THR A 36 1.70 -9.65 5.01
N LEU A 37 2.33 -8.48 4.95
CA LEU A 37 2.96 -7.88 6.12
C LEU A 37 1.93 -7.57 7.21
N VAL A 38 2.16 -8.13 8.39
CA VAL A 38 1.32 -7.95 9.58
C VAL A 38 1.44 -6.53 10.14
N ALA A 39 2.60 -5.90 10.00
CA ALA A 39 2.87 -4.56 10.51
C ALA A 39 3.71 -3.73 9.54
N LEU A 40 3.28 -2.49 9.31
CA LEU A 40 3.76 -1.57 8.31
C LEU A 40 4.59 -0.45 8.92
N THR A 41 5.47 0.16 8.14
CA THR A 41 6.01 1.49 8.47
C THR A 41 4.93 2.56 8.30
N VAL A 42 5.19 3.75 8.84
CA VAL A 42 4.31 4.92 8.63
C VAL A 42 4.19 5.25 7.14
N GLU A 43 5.27 5.10 6.37
CA GLU A 43 5.29 5.42 4.94
C GLU A 43 4.52 4.39 4.10
N GLU A 44 4.66 3.10 4.42
CA GLU A 44 3.87 2.03 3.81
C GLU A 44 2.38 2.19 4.10
N ALA A 45 2.03 2.54 5.35
CA ALA A 45 0.65 2.80 5.73
C ALA A 45 0.07 4.02 5.01
N ALA A 46 0.84 5.10 4.88
CA ALA A 46 0.45 6.29 4.13
C ALA A 46 0.14 5.94 2.67
N ARG A 47 1.00 5.15 2.03
CA ARG A 47 0.80 4.66 0.66
C ARG A 47 -0.44 3.78 0.55
N ARG A 48 -0.66 2.84 1.49
CA ARG A 48 -1.85 1.97 1.48
C ARG A 48 -3.16 2.75 1.66
N LEU A 49 -3.15 3.81 2.46
CA LEU A 49 -4.32 4.67 2.70
C LEU A 49 -4.50 5.74 1.59
N GLY A 50 -3.50 5.94 0.72
CA GLY A 50 -3.52 6.97 -0.32
C GLY A 50 -3.33 8.39 0.20
N VAL A 51 -2.69 8.57 1.36
CA VAL A 51 -2.47 9.88 1.99
C VAL A 51 -0.99 10.28 1.98
N GLY A 52 -0.73 11.58 2.11
CA GLY A 52 0.64 12.09 2.27
C GLY A 52 1.26 11.63 3.59
N ARG A 53 2.59 11.51 3.62
CA ARG A 53 3.35 11.12 4.84
C ARG A 53 3.01 12.01 6.04
N THR A 54 2.93 13.32 5.83
CA THR A 54 2.59 14.30 6.88
C THR A 54 1.23 14.00 7.51
N THR A 55 0.22 13.70 6.69
CA THR A 55 -1.11 13.32 7.17
C THR A 55 -1.04 12.04 8.00
N MET A 56 -0.30 11.03 7.53
CA MET A 56 -0.16 9.78 8.25
C MET A 56 0.56 9.95 9.60
N TYR A 57 1.63 10.73 9.65
CA TYR A 57 2.28 11.10 10.91
C TYR A 57 1.32 11.85 11.84
N GLY A 58 0.48 12.73 11.29
CA GLY A 58 -0.60 13.40 12.01
C GLY A 58 -1.55 12.40 12.67
N LEU A 59 -2.12 11.48 11.91
CA LEU A 59 -3.05 10.44 12.38
C LEU A 59 -2.45 9.53 13.46
N VAL A 60 -1.17 9.18 13.31
CA VAL A 60 -0.45 8.38 14.29
C VAL A 60 -0.17 9.18 15.56
N SER A 61 0.15 10.47 15.44
CA SER A 61 0.40 11.35 16.58
C SER A 61 -0.88 11.75 17.33
N SER A 62 -2.01 11.89 16.62
CA SER A 62 -3.33 12.13 17.21
C SER A 62 -3.91 10.88 17.88
N GLY A 63 -3.36 9.70 17.58
CA GLY A 63 -3.85 8.42 18.10
C GLY A 63 -5.07 7.87 17.34
N GLU A 64 -5.49 8.52 16.26
CA GLU A 64 -6.56 8.04 15.39
C GLU A 64 -6.20 6.72 14.69
N VAL A 65 -4.92 6.54 14.35
CA VAL A 65 -4.42 5.27 13.83
C VAL A 65 -3.55 4.58 14.90
N PRO A 66 -3.97 3.41 15.40
CA PRO A 66 -3.19 2.62 16.34
C PRO A 66 -1.80 2.30 15.79
N SER A 67 -0.78 2.45 16.64
CA SER A 67 0.59 2.07 16.30
C SER A 67 1.28 1.40 17.48
N VAL A 68 2.18 0.48 17.19
CA VAL A 68 2.90 -0.35 18.15
C VAL A 68 4.39 -0.04 18.02
N MET A 69 5.08 0.12 19.15
CA MET A 69 6.53 0.20 19.18
C MET A 69 7.14 -1.19 19.30
N ILE A 70 7.97 -1.55 18.34
CA ILE A 70 8.82 -2.75 18.37
C ILE A 70 10.25 -2.27 18.61
N GLY A 71 10.66 -2.23 19.88
CA GLY A 71 11.92 -1.62 20.30
C GLY A 71 11.95 -0.12 19.98
N ARG A 72 12.82 0.28 19.04
CA ARG A 72 12.94 1.68 18.57
C ARG A 72 12.11 1.97 17.32
N LEU A 73 11.51 0.95 16.69
CA LEU A 73 10.75 1.10 15.46
C LEU A 73 9.26 1.25 15.78
N ARG A 74 8.64 2.28 15.23
CA ARG A 74 7.19 2.39 15.21
C ARG A 74 6.64 1.60 14.03
N ARG A 75 5.67 0.73 14.30
CA ARG A 75 4.97 -0.08 13.31
C ARG A 75 3.46 0.08 13.44
N ILE A 76 2.76 0.00 12.32
CA ILE A 76 1.30 0.15 12.24
C ILE A 76 0.73 -1.20 11.84
N PRO A 77 -0.10 -1.84 12.67
CA PRO A 77 -0.76 -3.08 12.29
C PRO A 77 -1.56 -2.88 10.99
N ALA A 78 -1.48 -3.82 10.05
CA ALA A 78 -2.21 -3.70 8.79
C ALA A 78 -3.74 -3.60 9.01
N GLN A 79 -4.24 -4.32 10.02
CA GLN A 79 -5.66 -4.31 10.41
C GLN A 79 -6.12 -2.91 10.85
N ALA A 80 -5.26 -2.16 11.54
CA ALA A 80 -5.59 -0.84 12.08
C ALA A 80 -5.97 0.18 10.98
N LEU A 81 -5.46 0.02 9.76
CA LEU A 81 -5.85 0.84 8.62
C LEU A 81 -7.26 0.52 8.11
N SER A 82 -7.61 -0.76 8.11
CA SER A 82 -8.94 -1.22 7.69
C SER A 82 -9.99 -0.76 8.70
N ASP A 83 -9.69 -0.90 9.99
CA ASP A 83 -10.55 -0.48 11.08
C ASP A 83 -10.76 1.05 11.05
N TYR A 84 -9.70 1.84 10.85
CA TYR A 84 -9.78 3.30 10.71
C TYR A 84 -10.75 3.74 9.59
N ILE A 85 -10.68 3.10 8.42
CA ILE A 85 -11.59 3.41 7.30
C ILE A 85 -13.02 2.97 7.62
N ALA A 86 -13.20 1.80 8.24
CA ALA A 86 -14.51 1.30 8.61
C ALA A 86 -15.22 2.23 9.60
N ASP A 87 -14.51 2.68 10.64
CA ASP A 87 -15.02 3.64 11.63
C ASP A 87 -15.45 4.95 10.97
N ARG A 88 -14.63 5.45 10.03
CA ARG A 88 -14.89 6.72 9.33
C ARG A 88 -16.03 6.62 8.31
N ALA A 89 -16.17 5.47 7.66
CA ALA A 89 -17.29 5.19 6.77
C ALA A 89 -18.60 5.08 7.57
N SER A 90 -18.59 4.40 8.71
CA SER A 90 -19.78 4.25 9.56
C SER A 90 -20.24 5.59 10.16
N ALA A 91 -19.30 6.46 10.54
CA ALA A 91 -19.61 7.82 10.99
C ALA A 91 -20.29 8.66 9.90
N THR A 92 -19.98 8.40 8.62
CA THR A 92 -20.60 9.10 7.49
C THR A 92 -22.00 8.56 7.20
N VAL A 93 -22.19 7.24 7.24
CA VAL A 93 -23.52 6.62 7.00
C VAL A 93 -24.54 7.03 8.06
N ALA A 94 -24.11 7.21 9.32
CA ALA A 94 -24.98 7.69 10.39
C ALA A 94 -25.42 9.17 10.25
N LEU A 95 -24.73 9.96 9.42
CA LEU A 95 -25.02 11.39 9.24
C LEU A 95 -25.92 11.66 8.01
N VAL A 96 -26.15 10.64 7.18
CA VAL A 96 -26.94 10.73 5.94
C VAL A 96 -28.29 10.01 6.07
N ALA A 97 -28.54 9.29 7.17
CA ALA A 97 -29.81 8.65 7.51
C ALA A 97 -30.62 9.51 8.49
#